data_AF-A0A7Y2YRF0-F1
#
_entry.id   AF-A0A7Y2YRF0-F1
#
_cell.length_a   1.000
_cell.length_b   1.000
_cell.length_c   1.000
_cell.angle_alpha   90.00
_cell.angle_beta   90.00
_cell.angle_gamma   90.00
#
_symmetry.space_group_name_H-M   'P 1'
#
loop_
_entity.id
_entity.type
_entity.pdbx_description
1 polymer ?
#
loop_
_entity_poly.entity_id
_entity_poly.type
_entity_poly.pdbx_seq_one_letter_code
_entity_poly.pdbx_strand_id
1 'polypeptide(L)'
;MNEQNARSVEEEEAVAAVLLDPEASDLLEAEDRKKPTPGGEPDCPRCATKMTRRVEKYPAPRGGSSPFRVRLVCPNKQCRSWTVYDW
;
A
#
# COMPACT_ATOMS: atom_id res chain seq x y z
N MET A 1 -21.48 -21.39 -39.91
CA MET A 1 -21.29 -22.10 -38.63
C MET A 1 -19.83 -22.51 -38.54
N ASN A 2 -19.27 -22.41 -37.34
CA ASN A 2 -17.85 -22.45 -36.95
C ASN A 2 -17.11 -21.14 -37.34
N GLU A 3 -16.35 -20.47 -36.48
CA GLU A 3 -15.47 -20.98 -35.42
C GLU A 3 -15.60 -20.17 -34.12
N GLN A 4 -15.79 -20.92 -33.02
CA GLN A 4 -15.49 -20.49 -31.68
C GLN A 4 -13.97 -20.24 -31.60
N ASN A 5 -13.53 -19.00 -31.54
CA ASN A 5 -12.17 -18.68 -31.12
C ASN A 5 -12.20 -17.59 -30.05
N ALA A 6 -12.33 -18.06 -28.81
CA ALA A 6 -11.60 -17.61 -27.64
C ALA A 6 -11.14 -16.15 -27.67
N ARG A 7 -12.03 -15.25 -27.29
CA ARG A 7 -11.65 -14.03 -26.57
C ARG A 7 -12.68 -13.77 -25.50
N SER A 8 -12.80 -14.72 -24.58
CA SER A 8 -12.97 -14.38 -23.18
C SER A 8 -11.71 -13.59 -22.80
N VAL A 9 -11.66 -12.32 -23.17
CA VAL A 9 -10.87 -11.36 -22.41
C VAL A 9 -11.55 -11.39 -21.06
N GLU A 10 -11.03 -12.26 -20.20
CA GLU A 10 -11.30 -12.26 -18.79
C GLU A 10 -11.11 -10.81 -18.36
N GLU A 11 -12.23 -10.12 -18.14
CA GLU A 11 -12.30 -9.00 -17.23
C GLU A 11 -11.84 -9.55 -15.88
N GLU A 12 -10.52 -9.71 -15.71
CA GLU A 12 -9.89 -9.63 -14.40
C GLU A 12 -10.23 -8.22 -13.92
N GLU A 13 -11.43 -8.10 -13.34
CA GLU A 13 -11.91 -6.96 -12.61
C GLU A 13 -10.76 -6.56 -11.69
N ALA A 14 -10.03 -5.51 -12.05
CA ALA A 14 -8.81 -5.13 -11.37
C ALA A 14 -9.22 -4.66 -9.98
N VAL A 15 -9.31 -5.58 -9.02
CA VAL A 15 -9.80 -5.33 -7.66
C VAL A 15 -9.05 -4.11 -7.13
N ALA A 16 -9.75 -2.98 -7.00
CA ALA A 16 -9.09 -1.72 -6.69
C ALA A 16 -8.30 -1.87 -5.38
N ALA A 17 -7.10 -1.27 -5.32
CA ALA A 17 -6.32 -1.28 -4.09
C ALA A 17 -7.10 -0.56 -2.98
N VAL A 18 -7.22 -1.19 -1.81
CA VAL A 18 -8.09 -0.69 -0.73
C VAL A 18 -7.26 0.14 0.24
N LEU A 19 -7.64 1.39 0.48
CA LEU A 19 -6.98 2.20 1.51
C LEU A 19 -7.31 1.59 2.89
N LEU A 20 -6.31 1.45 3.76
CA LEU A 20 -6.53 1.03 5.14
C LEU A 20 -7.35 2.07 5.89
N ASP A 21 -8.12 1.62 6.88
CA ASP A 21 -8.82 2.51 7.80
C ASP A 21 -7.83 3.47 8.48
N PRO A 22 -8.25 4.71 8.82
CA PRO A 22 -7.36 5.71 9.42
C PRO A 22 -6.66 5.20 10.67
N GLU A 23 -7.39 4.57 11.59
CA GLU A 23 -6.82 4.02 12.83
C GLU A 23 -5.71 2.98 12.57
N ALA A 24 -5.93 2.06 11.63
CA ALA A 24 -4.93 1.06 11.27
C ALA A 24 -3.70 1.69 10.58
N SER A 25 -3.91 2.77 9.82
CA SER A 25 -2.82 3.55 9.21
C SER A 25 -1.99 4.28 10.27
N ASP A 26 -2.67 4.92 11.23
CA ASP A 26 -2.04 5.68 12.32
C ASP A 26 -1.20 4.77 13.22
N LEU A 27 -1.69 3.55 13.50
CA LEU A 27 -0.92 2.56 14.26
C LEU A 27 0.37 2.14 13.53
N LEU A 28 0.28 1.89 12.22
CA LEU A 28 1.46 1.54 11.42
C LEU A 28 2.47 2.69 11.36
N GLU A 29 2.01 3.94 11.24
CA GLU A 29 2.88 5.11 11.34
C GLU A 29 3.51 5.20 12.73
N ALA A 30 2.71 5.12 13.80
CA ALA A 30 3.19 5.25 15.17
C ALA A 30 4.25 4.20 15.52
N GLU A 31 4.09 2.95 15.06
CA GLU A 31 5.12 1.92 15.24
C GLU A 31 6.40 2.22 14.47
N ASP A 32 6.30 2.77 13.26
CA ASP A 32 7.48 3.17 12.51
C ASP A 32 8.18 4.37 13.14
N ARG A 33 7.44 5.34 13.71
CA ARG A 33 7.99 6.52 14.41
C ARG A 33 8.83 6.18 15.63
N LYS A 34 8.70 4.98 16.19
CA LYS A 34 9.56 4.48 17.27
C LYS A 34 10.98 4.14 16.78
N LYS A 35 11.21 4.12 15.47
CA LYS A 35 12.49 3.79 14.84
C LYS A 35 13.17 5.07 14.33
N PRO A 36 14.51 5.10 14.28
CA PRO A 36 15.25 6.26 13.78
C PRO A 36 15.05 6.50 12.27
N THR A 37 14.66 5.48 11.51
CA THR A 37 14.40 5.54 10.06
C THR A 37 13.21 4.63 9.71
N PRO A 38 12.45 4.94 8.64
CA PRO A 38 11.31 4.13 8.24
C PRO A 38 11.83 2.83 7.61
N GLY A 39 11.43 1.68 8.13
CA GLY A 39 12.04 0.40 7.75
C GLY A 39 11.32 -0.85 8.23
N GLY A 40 11.69 -1.99 7.64
CA GLY A 40 11.13 -3.31 7.89
C GLY A 40 9.97 -3.70 6.96
N GLU A 41 9.24 -4.75 7.28
CA GLU A 41 8.06 -5.19 6.53
C GLU A 41 6.96 -5.48 7.56
N PRO A 42 6.13 -4.49 7.92
CA PRO A 42 5.08 -4.70 8.90
C PRO A 42 4.02 -5.65 8.35
N ASP A 43 3.30 -6.32 9.24
CA ASP A 43 2.18 -7.16 8.86
C ASP A 43 0.98 -6.32 8.44
N CYS A 44 0.32 -6.72 7.36
CA CYS A 44 -0.91 -6.10 6.91
C CYS A 44 -2.03 -6.31 7.95
N PRO A 45 -2.67 -5.25 8.48
CA PRO A 45 -3.71 -5.38 9.51
C PRO A 45 -4.93 -6.22 9.07
N ARG A 46 -5.14 -6.38 7.76
CA ARG A 46 -6.31 -7.09 7.21
C ARG A 46 -6.08 -8.57 6.91
N CYS A 47 -4.85 -8.98 6.65
CA CYS A 47 -4.55 -10.35 6.21
C CYS A 47 -3.22 -10.91 6.71
N ALA A 48 -2.53 -10.19 7.61
CA ALA A 48 -1.23 -10.54 8.19
C ALA A 48 -0.09 -10.79 7.18
N THR A 49 -0.29 -10.52 5.89
CA THR A 49 0.78 -10.61 4.89
C THR A 49 1.74 -9.43 5.07
N LYS A 50 3.05 -9.70 5.02
CA LYS A 50 4.10 -8.67 5.07
C LYS A 50 3.89 -7.62 3.97
N MET A 51 3.84 -6.35 4.37
CA MET A 51 3.67 -5.23 3.46
C MET A 51 5.01 -4.76 2.91
N THR A 52 5.04 -4.45 1.61
CA THR A 52 6.19 -3.83 0.96
C THR A 52 6.18 -2.33 1.20
N ARG A 53 7.32 -1.77 1.63
CA ARG A 53 7.50 -0.32 1.79
C ARG A 53 8.09 0.31 0.55
N ARG A 54 7.58 1.48 0.18
CA ARG A 54 8.20 2.41 -0.77
C ARG A 54 8.38 3.76 -0.10
N VAL A 55 9.60 4.28 -0.14
CA VAL A 55 9.91 5.62 0.37
C VAL A 55 10.13 6.53 -0.83
N GLU A 56 9.27 7.52 -0.97
CA GLU A 56 9.29 8.48 -2.07
C GLU A 56 9.81 9.82 -1.54
N LYS A 57 10.77 10.41 -2.25
CA LYS A 57 11.23 11.78 -1.98
C LYS A 57 10.29 12.75 -2.69
N TYR A 58 9.59 13.59 -1.94
CA TYR A 58 8.66 14.55 -2.53
C TYR A 58 9.41 15.82 -3.00
N PRO A 59 9.14 16.33 -4.21
CA PRO A 59 9.91 17.45 -4.78
C PRO A 59 9.62 18.84 -4.18
N ALA A 60 8.73 18.99 -3.20
CA ALA A 60 8.52 20.26 -2.51
C ALA A 60 7.89 20.08 -1.11
N PRO A 61 8.29 20.87 -0.10
CA PRO A 61 7.68 20.82 1.22
C PRO A 61 6.30 21.47 1.17
N ARG A 62 5.23 20.66 1.14
CA ARG A 62 3.88 21.18 1.40
C ARG A 62 3.61 21.06 2.90
N GLY A 63 3.89 22.13 3.64
CA GLY A 63 3.33 22.36 4.98
C GLY A 63 3.59 21.31 6.08
N GLY A 64 4.37 20.26 5.81
CA GLY A 64 4.80 19.24 6.75
C GLY A 64 6.32 19.23 6.89
N SER A 65 6.81 18.87 8.08
CA SER A 65 8.25 18.80 8.43
C SER A 65 9.05 17.76 7.60
N SER A 66 8.29 16.92 6.88
CA SER A 66 8.58 15.81 5.99
C SER A 66 9.08 15.99 4.53
N PRO A 67 10.34 15.78 4.09
CA PRO A 67 10.62 15.66 2.65
C PRO A 67 10.38 14.25 2.10
N PHE A 68 10.09 13.26 2.96
CA PHE A 68 9.86 11.87 2.59
C PHE A 68 8.42 11.45 2.82
N ARG A 69 7.95 10.51 1.99
CA ARG A 69 6.66 9.84 2.17
C ARG A 69 6.85 8.35 2.14
N VAL A 70 6.25 7.66 3.09
CA VAL A 70 6.26 6.22 3.20
C VAL A 70 4.93 5.69 2.70
N ARG A 71 4.99 4.78 1.72
CA ARG A 71 3.83 4.02 1.25
C ARG A 71 4.02 2.55 1.59
N LEU A 72 3.06 1.97 2.29
CA LEU A 72 3.01 0.54 2.57
C LEU A 72 1.95 -0.10 1.69
N VAL A 73 2.29 -1.17 1.00
CA VAL A 73 1.37 -1.89 0.09
C VAL A 73 1.40 -3.37 0.44
N CYS A 74 0.21 -3.95 0.67
CA CYS A 74 0.06 -5.38 0.83
C CYS A 74 0.14 -6.08 -0.54
N PRO A 75 1.08 -7.02 -0.75
CA PRO A 75 1.25 -7.69 -2.04
C PRO A 75 0.18 -8.77 -2.29
N ASN A 76 -0.61 -9.13 -1.28
CA ASN A 76 -1.67 -10.13 -1.42
C ASN A 76 -2.76 -9.61 -2.38
N LYS A 77 -2.94 -10.31 -3.51
CA LYS A 77 -3.86 -9.93 -4.60
C LYS A 77 -5.33 -9.83 -4.19
N GLN A 78 -5.75 -10.51 -3.12
CA GLN A 78 -7.12 -10.44 -2.61
C GLN A 78 -7.31 -9.29 -1.61
N CYS A 79 -6.27 -8.96 -0.82
CA CYS A 79 -6.33 -7.91 0.17
C CYS A 79 -6.06 -6.52 -0.44
N ARG A 80 -4.93 -6.40 -1.16
CA ARG A 80 -4.44 -5.19 -1.84
C ARG A 80 -4.53 -3.91 -0.99
N SER A 81 -4.46 -4.06 0.33
CA SER A 81 -4.57 -2.92 1.22
C SER A 81 -3.31 -2.07 1.16
N TRP A 82 -3.46 -0.77 1.38
CA TRP A 82 -2.32 0.12 1.39
C TRP A 82 -2.55 1.30 2.32
N THR A 83 -1.47 1.93 2.75
CA THR A 83 -1.50 3.20 3.47
C THR A 83 -0.31 4.07 3.07
N VAL A 84 -0.39 5.36 3.39
CA VAL A 84 0.64 6.33 3.08
C VAL A 84 0.67 7.42 4.14
N TYR A 85 1.87 7.81 4.56
CA TYR A 85 2.09 8.90 5.52
C TYR A 85 3.42 9.59 5.24
N ASP A 86 3.55 10.84 5.66
CA ASP A 86 4.79 11.60 5.52
C ASP A 86 5.77 11.17 6.63
N TRP A 87 7.06 10.99 6.33
CA TRP A 87 8.08 10.53 7.29
C TRP A 87 9.05 11.63 7.66
#